data_AF-A0A4Q7RT34-F1
#
_entry.id   AF-A0A4Q7RT34-F1
#
_cell.length_a   1.000
_cell.length_b   1.000
_cell.length_c   1.000
_cell.angle_alpha   90.00
_cell.angle_beta   90.00
_cell.angle_gamma   90.00
#
_symmetry.space_group_name_H-M   'P 1'
#
loop_
_entity.id
_entity.type
_entity.pdbx_description
1 polymer ?
#
loop_
_entity_poly.entity_id
_entity_poly.type
_entity_poly.pdbx_seq_one_letter_code
_entity_poly.pdbx_strand_id
1 'polypeptide(L)'
;MNQLRFGIDAIFNAQAWSSSRQAQAAQTASANATAVGHFKERGLNLKVVDMVDGFKADKLKATDRNGDDVISLSELGKQLAGASEEELSRIHEALDLDKNGEVSGAEFKYSMPVDEYFDMIAKSAQAEN
;
A
#
# COMPACT_ATOMS: atom_id res chain seq x y z
N MET A 1 12.33 0.07 14.41
CA MET A 1 10.94 -0.17 14.02
C MET A 1 10.39 1.15 13.49
N ASN A 2 10.16 1.27 12.18
CA ASN A 2 9.47 2.45 11.61
C ASN A 2 7.97 2.24 11.82
N GLN A 3 7.38 3.04 12.69
CA GLN A 3 5.94 3.08 12.87
C GLN A 3 5.34 3.96 11.77
N LEU A 4 4.26 3.50 11.15
CA LEU A 4 3.51 4.26 10.16
C LEU A 4 2.78 5.41 10.89
N ARG A 5 2.77 6.61 10.33
CA ARG A 5 1.91 7.70 10.80
C ARG A 5 0.86 8.00 9.73
N PHE A 6 -0.41 7.72 10.02
CA PHE A 6 -1.52 8.05 9.12
C PHE A 6 -2.23 9.32 9.59
N GLY A 7 -2.07 10.40 8.83
CA GLY A 7 -2.99 11.54 8.89
C GLY A 7 -4.19 11.30 7.98
N ILE A 8 -5.39 11.70 8.39
CA ILE A 8 -6.63 11.57 7.61
C ILE A 8 -6.51 12.27 6.25
N ASP A 9 -5.92 13.47 6.21
CA ASP A 9 -5.68 14.19 4.96
C ASP A 9 -4.72 13.44 4.02
N ALA A 10 -3.72 12.75 4.58
CA ALA A 10 -2.78 11.95 3.81
C ALA A 10 -3.46 10.70 3.21
N ILE A 11 -4.43 10.12 3.93
CA ILE A 11 -5.26 9.02 3.44
C ILE A 11 -6.08 9.47 2.24
N PHE A 12 -6.85 10.56 2.36
CA PHE A 12 -7.67 11.05 1.25
C PHE A 12 -6.84 11.43 0.02
N ASN A 13 -5.69 12.07 0.23
CA ASN A 13 -4.77 12.34 -0.86
C ASN A 13 -4.27 11.04 -1.51
N ALA A 14 -3.83 10.06 -0.72
CA ALA A 14 -3.36 8.78 -1.24
C ALA A 14 -4.42 8.08 -2.10
N GLN A 15 -5.68 8.08 -1.65
CA GLN A 15 -6.82 7.53 -2.38
C GLN A 15 -7.02 8.24 -3.73
N ALA A 16 -6.95 9.57 -3.77
CA ALA A 16 -7.09 10.33 -5.01
C ALA A 16 -6.03 9.95 -6.06
N TRP A 17 -4.76 9.86 -5.65
CA TRP A 17 -3.64 9.54 -6.53
C TRP A 17 -3.57 8.05 -6.93
N SER A 18 -4.14 7.16 -6.12
CA SER A 18 -4.04 5.71 -6.34
C SER A 18 -4.79 5.27 -7.61
N SER A 19 -5.91 5.92 -7.97
CA SER A 19 -6.65 5.66 -9.22
C SER A 19 -5.77 5.83 -10.47
N SER A 20 -5.08 6.97 -10.55
CA SER A 20 -4.20 7.32 -11.67
C SER A 20 -3.01 6.36 -11.77
N ARG A 21 -2.43 5.98 -10.62
CA ARG A 21 -1.34 4.99 -10.59
C ARG A 21 -1.78 3.61 -11.05
N GLN A 22 -2.95 3.14 -10.63
CA GLN A 22 -3.49 1.86 -11.09
C GLN A 22 -3.71 1.85 -12.60
N ALA A 23 -4.22 2.95 -13.17
CA ALA A 23 -4.35 3.10 -14.61
C ALA A 23 -2.98 3.07 -15.33
N GLN A 24 -1.98 3.76 -14.79
CA GLN A 24 -0.62 3.79 -15.36
C GLN A 24 0.11 2.44 -15.24
N ALA A 25 -0.05 1.75 -14.11
CA ALA A 25 0.48 0.41 -13.89
C ALA A 25 -0.17 -0.61 -14.84
N ALA A 26 -1.49 -0.52 -15.05
CA ALA A 26 -2.20 -1.35 -16.02
C ALA A 26 -1.74 -1.10 -17.46
N GLN A 27 -1.52 0.15 -17.84
CA GLN A 27 -0.96 0.50 -19.14
C GLN A 27 0.46 -0.06 -19.32
N THR A 28 1.31 0.04 -18.30
CA THR A 28 2.69 -0.48 -18.33
C THR A 28 2.71 -2.00 -18.38
N ALA A 29 1.84 -2.68 -17.64
CA ALA A 29 1.67 -4.12 -17.70
C ALA A 29 1.20 -4.58 -19.09
N SER A 30 0.26 -3.84 -19.70
CA SER A 30 -0.22 -4.10 -21.06
C SER A 30 0.89 -3.91 -22.10
N ALA A 31 1.64 -2.81 -22.03
CA ALA A 31 2.76 -2.53 -22.93
C ALA A 31 3.85 -3.60 -22.87
N ASN A 32 4.08 -4.19 -21.69
CA ASN A 32 5.11 -5.19 -21.45
C ASN A 32 4.62 -6.64 -21.59
N ALA A 33 3.31 -6.88 -21.83
CA ALA A 33 2.71 -8.21 -21.83
C ALA A 33 3.38 -9.16 -22.84
N THR A 34 3.70 -8.67 -24.04
CA THR A 34 4.39 -9.46 -25.07
C THR A 34 5.79 -9.88 -24.64
N ALA A 35 6.56 -8.95 -24.06
CA ALA A 35 7.91 -9.26 -23.57
C ALA A 35 7.86 -10.29 -22.44
N VAL A 36 6.94 -10.13 -21.48
CA VAL A 36 6.71 -11.10 -20.39
C VAL A 36 6.34 -12.47 -20.96
N GLY A 37 5.49 -12.54 -21.98
CA GLY A 37 5.16 -13.78 -22.68
C GLY A 37 6.38 -14.49 -23.24
N HIS A 38 7.25 -13.75 -23.92
CA HIS A 38 8.50 -14.29 -24.47
C HIS A 38 9.49 -14.79 -23.40
N PHE A 39 9.52 -14.19 -22.21
CA PHE A 39 10.32 -14.72 -21.10
C PHE A 39 9.70 -15.99 -20.52
N LYS A 40 8.37 -16.05 -20.42
CA LYS A 40 7.64 -17.24 -19.94
C LYS A 40 7.85 -18.45 -20.85
N GLU A 41 7.87 -18.24 -22.17
CA GLU A 41 8.20 -19.28 -23.16
C GLU A 41 9.61 -19.85 -22.96
N ARG A 42 10.54 -19.05 -22.41
CA ARG A 42 11.91 -19.45 -22.07
C ARG A 42 12.04 -20.03 -20.66
N GLY A 43 10.92 -20.27 -19.97
CA GLY A 43 10.90 -20.82 -18.61
C GLY A 43 11.11 -19.79 -17.50
N LEU A 44 11.09 -18.49 -17.81
CA LEU A 44 11.26 -17.41 -16.83
C LEU A 44 9.90 -16.75 -16.53
N ASN A 45 9.41 -16.92 -15.30
CA ASN A 45 8.19 -16.27 -14.84
C ASN A 45 8.50 -14.88 -14.27
N LEU A 46 8.26 -13.85 -15.08
CA LEU A 46 8.40 -12.45 -14.68
C LEU A 46 7.03 -11.82 -14.43
N LYS A 47 6.94 -10.95 -13.42
CA LYS A 47 5.74 -10.15 -13.13
C LYS A 47 6.13 -8.67 -13.20
N VAL A 48 5.44 -7.91 -14.04
CA VAL A 48 5.54 -6.45 -14.02
C VAL A 48 4.83 -5.98 -12.75
N VAL A 49 5.57 -5.32 -11.88
CA VAL A 49 5.06 -4.81 -10.60
C VAL A 49 5.32 -3.32 -10.52
N ASP A 50 4.33 -2.58 -10.03
CA ASP A 50 4.55 -1.23 -9.52
C ASP A 50 5.29 -1.37 -8.18
N MET A 51 6.46 -0.73 -8.05
CA MET A 51 7.26 -0.79 -6.82
C MET A 51 6.49 -0.25 -5.60
N VAL A 52 5.63 0.75 -5.81
CA VAL A 52 4.76 1.27 -4.76
C VAL A 52 3.73 0.21 -4.36
N ASP A 53 3.14 -0.48 -5.34
CA ASP A 53 2.19 -1.56 -5.06
C ASP A 53 2.85 -2.72 -4.31
N GLY A 54 4.09 -3.08 -4.68
CA GLY A 54 4.89 -4.07 -3.99
C GLY A 54 5.16 -3.69 -2.53
N PHE A 55 5.63 -2.46 -2.30
CA PHE A 55 5.83 -1.96 -0.94
C PHE A 55 4.55 -1.98 -0.10
N LYS A 56 3.43 -1.52 -0.67
CA LYS A 56 2.12 -1.52 -0.01
C LYS A 56 1.66 -2.95 0.31
N ALA A 57 1.93 -3.90 -0.57
CA ALA A 57 1.62 -5.31 -0.33
C ALA A 57 2.47 -5.91 0.82
N ASP A 58 3.74 -5.52 0.93
CA ASP A 58 4.58 -5.95 2.06
C ASP A 58 4.12 -5.33 3.39
N LYS A 59 3.67 -4.06 3.36
CA LYS A 59 3.08 -3.42 4.54
C LYS A 59 1.73 -4.01 4.94
N LEU A 60 0.91 -4.38 3.96
CA LEU A 60 -0.34 -5.09 4.19
C LEU A 60 -0.05 -6.40 4.94
N LYS A 61 0.84 -7.24 4.42
CA LYS A 61 1.25 -8.51 5.08
C LYS A 61 1.84 -8.35 6.46
N ALA A 62 2.48 -7.21 6.75
CA ALA A 62 3.03 -6.92 8.07
C ALA A 62 1.94 -6.46 9.07
N THR A 63 0.83 -5.94 8.56
CA THR A 63 -0.27 -5.38 9.35
C THR A 63 -1.37 -6.43 9.56
N ASP A 64 -1.79 -7.10 8.49
CA ASP A 64 -2.66 -8.28 8.49
C ASP A 64 -1.89 -9.46 9.10
N ARG A 65 -2.19 -9.80 10.36
CA ARG A 65 -1.46 -10.82 11.13
C ARG A 65 -2.14 -12.16 11.11
N ASN A 66 -3.46 -12.18 10.98
CA ASN A 66 -4.25 -13.41 10.90
C ASN A 66 -4.34 -13.93 9.45
N GLY A 67 -3.97 -13.11 8.45
CA GLY A 67 -3.89 -13.48 7.04
C GLY A 67 -5.25 -13.57 6.37
N ASP A 68 -6.26 -12.84 6.88
CA ASP A 68 -7.62 -12.85 6.33
C ASP A 68 -7.86 -11.79 5.25
N ASP A 69 -6.83 -11.04 4.87
CA ASP A 69 -6.87 -9.94 3.90
C ASP A 69 -7.79 -8.79 4.34
N VAL A 70 -8.10 -8.71 5.64
CA VAL A 70 -8.86 -7.64 6.29
C VAL A 70 -8.04 -7.04 7.42
N ILE A 71 -8.00 -5.71 7.50
CA ILE A 71 -7.30 -4.99 8.56
C ILE A 71 -8.28 -4.64 9.66
N SER A 72 -8.20 -5.38 10.76
CA SER A 72 -8.96 -5.08 11.96
C SER A 72 -8.39 -3.87 12.73
N LEU A 73 -9.22 -3.21 13.54
CA LEU A 73 -8.77 -2.15 14.45
C LEU A 73 -7.63 -2.59 15.39
N SER A 74 -7.64 -3.85 15.83
CA SER A 74 -6.58 -4.40 16.68
C SER A 74 -5.24 -4.50 15.96
N GLU A 75 -5.27 -4.89 14.68
CA GLU A 75 -4.08 -4.97 13.84
C GLU A 75 -3.54 -3.60 13.47
N LEU A 76 -4.44 -2.68 13.13
CA LEU A 76 -4.11 -1.28 12.89
C LEU A 76 -3.48 -0.64 14.14
N GLY A 77 -4.06 -0.86 15.32
CA GLY A 77 -3.55 -0.33 16.60
C GLY A 77 -2.17 -0.86 16.97
N LYS A 78 -1.86 -2.12 16.63
CA LYS A 78 -0.50 -2.67 16.81
C LYS A 78 0.53 -2.01 15.90
N GLN A 79 0.10 -1.57 14.71
CA GLN A 79 0.96 -0.91 13.74
C GLN A 79 1.13 0.59 14.04
N LEU A 80 0.08 1.22 14.56
CA LEU A 80 0.01 2.61 14.99
C LEU A 80 0.14 2.73 16.52
N ALA A 81 1.12 2.01 17.08
CA ALA A 81 1.30 1.96 18.52
C ALA A 81 1.50 3.37 19.09
N GLY A 82 0.54 3.82 19.90
CA GLY A 82 0.52 5.16 20.50
C GLY A 82 -0.63 6.07 20.04
N ALA A 83 -1.42 5.67 19.05
CA ALA A 83 -2.68 6.34 18.71
C ALA A 83 -3.77 6.01 19.75
N SER A 84 -4.63 6.99 20.04
CA SER A 84 -5.83 6.78 20.87
C SER A 84 -6.86 5.88 20.16
N GLU A 85 -7.76 5.23 20.90
CA GLU A 85 -8.84 4.43 20.30
C GLU A 85 -9.72 5.28 19.37
N GLU A 86 -9.96 6.54 19.72
CA GLU A 86 -10.72 7.48 18.88
C GLU A 86 -9.97 7.84 17.59
N GLU A 87 -8.65 7.97 17.62
CA GLU A 87 -7.84 8.16 16.42
C GLU A 87 -7.81 6.90 15.55
N LEU A 88 -7.66 5.72 16.14
CA LEU A 88 -7.70 4.46 15.42
C LEU A 88 -9.05 4.25 14.72
N SER A 89 -10.16 4.55 15.40
CA SER A 89 -11.50 4.49 14.80
C SER A 89 -11.62 5.45 13.62
N ARG A 90 -11.20 6.70 13.77
CA ARG A 90 -11.25 7.68 12.67
C ARG A 90 -10.38 7.30 11.48
N ILE A 91 -9.21 6.73 11.73
CA ILE A 91 -8.31 6.25 10.67
C ILE A 91 -8.96 5.05 9.99
N HIS A 92 -9.48 4.08 10.74
CA HIS A 92 -10.17 2.90 10.20
C HIS A 92 -11.36 3.30 9.32
N GLU A 93 -12.22 4.21 9.79
CA GLU A 93 -13.32 4.78 9.01
C GLU A 93 -12.85 5.52 7.74
N ALA A 94 -11.68 6.18 7.79
CA ALA A 94 -11.14 6.85 6.61
C ALA A 94 -10.53 5.86 5.59
N LEU A 95 -10.07 4.70 6.06
CA LEU A 95 -9.54 3.64 5.21
C LEU A 95 -10.66 2.83 4.54
N ASP A 96 -11.78 2.61 5.23
CA ASP A 96 -12.99 1.92 4.76
C ASP A 96 -13.71 2.76 3.69
N LEU A 97 -13.48 2.41 2.42
CA LEU A 97 -13.96 3.19 1.27
C LEU A 97 -15.40 2.84 0.92
N ASP A 98 -15.76 1.56 1.03
CA ASP A 98 -17.09 1.07 0.70
C ASP A 98 -18.09 1.17 1.87
N LYS A 99 -17.59 1.51 3.07
CA LYS A 99 -18.34 1.72 4.32
C LYS A 99 -19.00 0.44 4.83
N ASN A 100 -18.38 -0.70 4.61
CA ASN A 100 -18.89 -1.99 5.07
C ASN A 100 -18.52 -2.29 6.54
N GLY A 101 -17.68 -1.46 7.17
CA GLY A 101 -17.22 -1.61 8.55
C GLY A 101 -15.93 -2.42 8.71
N GLU A 102 -15.34 -2.88 7.61
CA GLU A 102 -14.08 -3.62 7.52
C GLU A 102 -13.16 -2.90 6.54
N VAL A 103 -11.84 -2.99 6.75
CA VAL A 103 -10.86 -2.42 5.81
C VAL A 103 -10.22 -3.57 5.07
N SER A 104 -10.62 -3.80 3.82
CA SER A 104 -9.99 -4.82 2.99
C SER A 104 -8.54 -4.47 2.67
N GLY A 105 -7.73 -5.46 2.32
CA GLY A 105 -6.35 -5.25 1.91
C GLY A 105 -6.23 -4.33 0.69
N ALA A 106 -7.21 -4.35 -0.20
CA ALA A 106 -7.31 -3.43 -1.33
C ALA A 106 -7.48 -1.98 -0.86
N GLU A 107 -8.40 -1.73 0.06
CA GLU A 107 -8.67 -0.40 0.62
C GLU A 107 -7.48 0.12 1.42
N PHE A 108 -6.86 -0.73 2.22
CA PHE A 108 -5.63 -0.39 2.94
C PHE A 108 -4.53 0.05 1.99
N LYS A 109 -4.26 -0.74 0.93
CA LYS A 109 -3.26 -0.37 -0.09
C LYS A 109 -3.65 0.93 -0.79
N TYR A 110 -4.92 1.11 -1.12
CA TYR A 110 -5.39 2.30 -1.84
C TYR A 110 -5.23 3.58 -1.00
N SER A 111 -5.47 3.45 0.29
CA SER A 111 -5.51 4.52 1.27
C SER A 111 -4.18 4.79 1.97
N MET A 112 -3.19 3.91 1.82
CA MET A 112 -1.87 4.09 2.41
C MET A 112 -1.10 5.22 1.70
N PRO A 113 -0.79 6.35 2.39
CA PRO A 113 0.17 7.34 1.92
C PRO A 113 1.56 6.72 1.78
N VAL A 114 2.29 7.19 0.78
CA VAL A 114 3.61 6.67 0.40
C VAL A 114 4.70 7.73 0.57
N ASP A 115 4.34 8.88 1.13
CA ASP A 115 5.25 10.00 1.33
C ASP A 115 6.43 9.55 2.22
N GLU A 116 6.17 8.75 3.26
CA GLU A 116 7.21 8.13 4.09
C GLU A 116 8.10 7.13 3.33
N TYR A 117 7.60 6.46 2.29
CA TYR A 117 8.37 5.55 1.44
C TYR A 117 9.30 6.32 0.50
N PHE A 118 8.79 7.37 -0.16
CA PHE A 118 9.62 8.21 -1.02
C PHE A 118 10.65 9.02 -0.24
N ASP A 119 10.31 9.48 0.97
CA ASP A 119 11.25 10.11 1.89
C ASP A 119 12.36 9.14 2.31
N MET A 120 12.03 7.87 2.56
CA MET A 120 13.01 6.83 2.88
C MET A 120 13.96 6.58 1.71
N ILE A 121 13.44 6.40 0.48
CA ILE A 121 14.27 6.19 -0.71
C ILE A 121 15.12 7.42 -1.03
N ALA A 122 14.55 8.62 -0.93
CA ALA A 122 15.28 9.87 -1.15
C ALA A 122 16.41 10.05 -0.13
N LYS A 123 16.16 9.75 1.16
CA LYS A 123 17.19 9.80 2.20
C LYS A 123 18.27 8.74 2.00
N SER A 124 17.92 7.52 1.61
CA SER A 124 18.94 6.48 1.32
C SER A 124 19.79 6.82 0.09
N ALA A 125 19.21 7.47 -0.93
CA ALA A 125 19.95 7.92 -2.11
C ALA A 125 20.89 9.11 -1.83
N GLN A 126 20.58 9.93 -0.83
CA GLN A 126 21.44 11.05 -0.41
C GLN A 126 22.56 10.63 0.57
N ALA A 127 22.42 9.49 1.25
CA ALA A 127 23.42 8.97 2.18
C ALA A 127 24.63 8.28 1.49
N GLU A 128 24.56 8.09 0.17
CA GLU A 128 25.63 7.49 -0.66
C GLU A 128 26.39 8.52 -1.52
N ASN A 129 26.19 9.83 -1.27
CA ASN A 129 26.99 10.93 -1.84
C ASN A 129 27.75 11.70 -0.73
#